data_AF-A0A7S6M8P7-F1
#
_entry.id   AF-A0A7S6M8P7-F1
#
_cell.length_a   1.000
_cell.length_b   1.000
_cell.length_c   1.000
_cell.angle_alpha   90.00
_cell.angle_beta   90.00
_cell.angle_gamma   90.00
#
_symmetry.space_group_name_H-M   'P 1'
#
loop_
_entity.id
_entity.type
_entity.pdbx_description
1 polymer ?
#
loop_
_entity_poly.entity_id
_entity_poly.type
_entity_poly.pdbx_seq_one_letter_code
_entity_poly.pdbx_strand_id
1 'polypeptide(L)'
;MFSVPALRAASFPAGCSTVDRISATIVIALAISGCAAPRAAAPVPADALRGNAALVEHIADSPYVTAEAAYRMAYLLRHDAAFEGDFSALASSLIEAGIARKHWRHAPDQYVNRATAAVLICEALRWPGGVNWRLTGLGRYAWRDLQYRNVAGSSAEWGLVRGGEYLGMIQRAEEQLSARGKAPGTASDGAAIELGARPDAERR
;
A
#
# COMPACT_ATOMS: atom_id res chain seq x y z
N MET A 1 81.51 -2.07 5.40
CA MET A 1 81.77 -0.79 4.68
C MET A 1 80.49 -0.48 3.92
N PHE A 2 79.64 0.49 4.21
CA PHE A 2 79.77 1.90 4.61
C PHE A 2 78.64 2.22 5.62
N SER A 3 78.92 2.78 6.80
CA SER A 3 79.06 4.21 7.15
C SER A 3 77.77 5.04 6.99
N VAL A 4 77.30 5.53 8.14
CA VAL A 4 76.08 6.30 8.47
C VAL A 4 76.23 7.78 8.05
N PRO A 5 75.13 8.54 7.84
CA PRO A 5 74.79 9.63 8.78
C PRO A 5 73.27 9.73 9.07
N ALA A 6 72.86 9.69 10.33
CA ALA A 6 72.62 10.86 11.20
C ALA A 6 71.26 11.55 10.95
N LEU A 7 70.23 11.09 11.66
CA LEU A 7 69.06 11.93 11.95
C LEU A 7 69.13 12.42 13.39
N ARG A 8 69.22 13.75 13.50
CA ARG A 8 69.21 14.55 14.72
C ARG A 8 68.02 14.23 15.60
N ALA A 9 68.31 14.00 16.87
CA ALA A 9 67.35 14.10 17.96
C ALA A 9 66.85 15.54 18.06
N ALA A 10 65.54 15.74 17.91
CA ALA A 10 64.86 16.93 18.39
C ALA A 10 64.34 16.64 19.79
N SER A 11 65.01 17.25 20.77
CA SER A 11 64.59 17.37 22.15
C SER A 11 63.31 18.19 22.26
N PHE A 12 62.23 17.61 22.75
CA PHE A 12 61.06 18.34 23.23
C PHE A 12 61.09 18.42 24.76
N PRO A 13 60.87 19.62 25.35
CA PRO A 13 60.93 19.83 26.78
C PRO A 13 59.71 19.24 27.51
N ALA A 14 59.98 18.75 28.72
CA ALA A 14 58.99 18.41 29.72
C ALA A 14 58.38 19.70 30.32
N GLY A 15 57.05 19.82 30.21
CA GLY A 15 56.22 20.76 30.95
C GLY A 15 54.79 20.21 30.89
N CYS A 16 54.33 19.48 31.91
CA CYS A 16 53.60 20.03 33.05
C CYS A 16 52.37 20.84 32.63
N SER A 17 51.27 20.14 32.32
CA SER A 17 49.98 20.37 32.98
C SER A 17 48.98 19.33 32.52
N THR A 18 48.46 18.60 33.49
CA THR A 18 47.16 17.93 33.48
C THR A 18 46.09 18.81 32.83
N VAL A 19 45.10 18.19 32.17
CA VAL A 19 43.89 18.76 31.55
C VAL A 19 43.99 18.80 30.00
N ASP A 20 42.87 18.44 29.36
CA ASP A 20 42.62 18.38 27.91
C ASP A 20 42.99 17.10 27.16
N ARG A 21 42.47 15.98 27.66
CA ARG A 21 42.09 14.82 26.84
C ARG A 21 40.60 14.85 26.52
N ILE A 22 40.11 15.87 25.80
CA ILE A 22 38.75 15.84 25.26
C ILE A 22 38.76 16.53 23.90
N SER A 23 38.07 15.95 22.92
CA SER A 23 37.64 16.55 21.65
C SER A 23 38.37 16.09 20.39
N ALA A 24 38.27 14.80 20.07
CA ALA A 24 38.37 14.33 18.68
C ALA A 24 37.49 13.09 18.44
N THR A 25 36.22 13.16 18.85
CA THR A 25 35.19 12.19 18.48
C THR A 25 33.99 12.98 17.97
N ILE A 26 34.12 13.53 16.76
CA ILE A 26 33.03 14.22 16.08
C ILE A 26 31.97 13.17 15.72
N VAL A 27 30.83 13.38 16.36
CA VAL A 27 29.55 12.69 16.31
C VAL A 27 29.09 12.40 14.87
N ILE A 28 29.26 11.16 14.40
CA ILE A 28 28.48 10.58 13.29
C ILE A 28 27.22 9.95 13.92
N ALA A 29 26.26 10.80 14.31
CA ALA A 29 25.01 10.33 14.89
C ALA A 29 23.84 11.27 14.57
N LEU A 30 23.68 11.68 13.32
CA LEU A 30 22.45 12.34 12.86
C LEU A 30 22.16 11.98 11.42
N ALA A 31 21.12 11.19 11.20
CA ALA A 31 20.16 11.24 10.07
C ALA A 31 19.50 9.89 9.72
N ILE A 32 19.32 8.96 10.68
CA ILE A 32 18.30 7.91 10.52
C ILE A 32 16.98 8.45 11.09
N SER A 33 16.50 9.55 10.54
CA SER A 33 15.12 9.96 10.76
C SER A 33 14.27 9.11 9.81
N GLY A 34 13.86 7.94 10.29
CA GLY A 34 13.06 6.99 9.52
C GLY A 34 11.76 7.64 9.05
N CYS A 35 11.39 7.40 7.80
CA CYS A 35 10.07 7.72 7.26
C CYS A 35 8.98 6.98 8.05
N ALA A 36 8.56 7.55 9.18
CA ALA A 36 7.43 7.05 9.94
C ALA A 36 6.17 7.32 9.11
N ALA A 37 5.53 6.25 8.63
CA ALA A 37 4.26 6.35 7.95
C ALA A 37 3.20 6.95 8.91
N PRO A 38 2.24 7.74 8.39
CA PRO A 38 1.19 8.30 9.23
C PRO A 38 0.36 7.17 9.88
N ARG A 39 0.29 7.19 11.20
CA ARG A 39 -0.52 6.27 12.03
C ARG A 39 -1.82 6.93 12.46
N ALA A 40 -2.82 6.10 12.73
CA ALA A 40 -4.07 6.53 13.31
C ALA A 40 -3.91 7.02 14.75
N ALA A 41 -4.80 7.93 15.14
CA ALA A 41 -4.94 8.33 16.54
C ALA A 41 -5.82 7.28 17.24
N ALA A 42 -5.23 6.62 18.25
CA ALA A 42 -5.74 5.51 19.05
C ALA A 42 -6.02 4.20 18.29
N PRO A 43 -5.45 3.07 18.73
CA PRO A 43 -5.78 1.76 18.17
C PRO A 43 -7.24 1.41 18.48
N VAL A 44 -7.96 0.99 17.45
CA VAL A 44 -9.34 0.50 17.59
C VAL A 44 -9.29 -0.91 18.15
N PRO A 45 -10.06 -1.24 19.20
CA PRO A 45 -10.14 -2.61 19.71
C PRO A 45 -10.60 -3.58 18.61
N ALA A 46 -9.90 -4.70 18.42
CA ALA A 46 -10.19 -5.66 17.35
C ALA A 46 -11.61 -6.27 17.44
N ASP A 47 -12.18 -6.31 18.65
CA ASP A 47 -13.57 -6.69 18.94
C ASP A 47 -14.59 -5.67 18.43
N ALA A 48 -14.25 -4.37 18.37
CA ALA A 48 -15.14 -3.34 17.81
C ALA A 48 -15.32 -3.50 16.28
N LEU A 49 -14.44 -4.25 15.62
CA LEU A 49 -14.50 -4.55 14.19
C LEU A 49 -15.06 -5.94 13.89
N ARG A 50 -15.59 -6.65 14.90
CA ARG A 50 -16.23 -7.95 14.71
C ARG A 50 -17.64 -7.76 14.17
N GLY A 51 -17.93 -8.45 13.07
CA GLY A 51 -19.23 -8.38 12.38
C GLY A 51 -19.27 -7.34 11.26
N ASN A 52 -20.01 -7.67 10.20
CA ASN A 52 -20.01 -6.92 8.95
C ASN A 52 -20.56 -5.49 9.12
N ALA A 53 -21.64 -5.32 9.89
CA ALA A 53 -22.27 -4.02 10.09
C ALA A 53 -21.37 -3.06 10.87
N ALA A 54 -20.81 -3.51 12.00
CA ALA A 54 -19.90 -2.71 12.82
C ALA A 54 -18.64 -2.30 12.05
N LEU A 55 -18.11 -3.20 11.21
CA LEU A 55 -16.98 -2.89 10.33
C LEU A 55 -17.32 -1.79 9.31
N VAL A 56 -18.47 -1.90 8.64
CA VAL A 56 -18.91 -0.89 7.65
C VAL A 56 -19.15 0.46 8.31
N GLU A 57 -19.83 0.49 9.45
CA GLU A 57 -20.08 1.69 10.24
C GLU A 57 -18.76 2.34 10.68
N HIS A 58 -17.84 1.56 11.23
CA HIS A 58 -16.51 2.03 11.63
C HIS A 58 -15.75 2.65 10.45
N ILE A 59 -15.74 1.98 9.29
CA ILE A 59 -15.08 2.51 8.10
C ILE A 59 -15.76 3.80 7.65
N ALA A 60 -17.09 3.87 7.64
CA ALA A 60 -17.83 5.05 7.19
C ALA A 60 -17.49 6.31 8.01
N ASP A 61 -17.38 6.15 9.33
CA ASP A 61 -17.07 7.25 10.26
C ASP A 61 -15.57 7.59 10.33
N SER A 62 -14.71 6.72 9.81
CA SER A 62 -13.27 6.91 9.86
C SER A 62 -12.79 8.01 8.90
N PRO A 63 -12.00 9.01 9.39
CA PRO A 63 -11.46 10.05 8.52
C PRO A 63 -10.52 9.47 7.45
N TYR A 64 -9.77 8.42 7.81
CA TYR A 64 -8.94 7.63 6.91
C TYR A 64 -9.00 6.15 7.31
N VAL A 65 -8.90 5.27 6.31
CA VAL A 65 -8.99 3.83 6.54
C VAL A 65 -7.67 3.29 7.10
N THR A 66 -7.76 2.51 8.16
CA THR A 66 -6.63 1.78 8.76
C THR A 66 -6.37 0.45 8.05
N ALA A 67 -5.16 -0.10 8.21
CA ALA A 67 -4.81 -1.38 7.63
C ALA A 67 -5.71 -2.49 8.16
N GLU A 68 -6.04 -2.50 9.45
CA GLU A 68 -6.95 -3.49 10.02
C GLU A 68 -8.33 -3.44 9.37
N ALA A 69 -8.94 -2.26 9.27
CA ALA A 69 -10.26 -2.12 8.67
C ALA A 69 -10.26 -2.50 7.18
N ALA A 70 -9.25 -2.07 6.42
CA ALA A 70 -9.11 -2.43 5.00
C ALA A 70 -8.92 -3.94 4.79
N TYR A 71 -8.14 -4.60 5.66
CA TYR A 71 -7.86 -6.03 5.56
C TYR A 71 -9.10 -6.85 5.92
N ARG A 72 -9.81 -6.48 6.98
CA ARG A 72 -11.07 -7.14 7.36
C ARG A 72 -12.11 -7.01 6.26
N MET A 73 -12.21 -5.83 5.64
CA MET A 73 -13.10 -5.60 4.51
C MET A 73 -12.70 -6.46 3.30
N ALA A 74 -11.41 -6.53 2.96
CA ALA A 74 -10.93 -7.37 1.87
C ALA A 74 -11.20 -8.88 2.12
N TYR A 75 -11.06 -9.33 3.36
CA TYR A 75 -11.41 -10.69 3.76
C TYR A 75 -12.91 -10.94 3.60
N LEU A 76 -13.74 -10.03 4.10
CA LEU A 76 -15.20 -10.10 3.97
C LEU A 76 -15.62 -10.20 2.51
N LEU A 77 -15.10 -9.33 1.64
CA LEU A 77 -15.40 -9.35 0.20
C LEU A 77 -14.98 -10.65 -0.48
N ARG A 78 -13.90 -11.29 -0.01
CA ARG A 78 -13.43 -12.55 -0.60
C ARG A 78 -14.24 -13.76 -0.14
N HIS A 79 -14.56 -13.79 1.14
CA HIS A 79 -15.04 -15.00 1.82
C HIS A 79 -16.52 -14.94 2.19
N ASP A 80 -17.17 -13.80 1.99
CA ASP A 80 -18.55 -13.51 2.41
C ASP A 80 -18.79 -13.77 3.90
N ALA A 81 -17.73 -13.60 4.71
CA ALA A 81 -17.73 -13.86 6.14
C ALA A 81 -16.77 -12.93 6.87
N ALA A 82 -17.11 -12.56 8.11
CA ALA A 82 -16.21 -11.82 8.99
C ALA A 82 -15.02 -12.71 9.40
N PHE A 83 -13.84 -12.09 9.53
CA PHE A 83 -12.67 -12.77 10.08
C PHE A 83 -12.68 -12.71 11.61
N GLU A 84 -12.62 -13.87 12.25
CA GLU A 84 -12.45 -14.00 13.69
C GLU A 84 -10.96 -14.20 14.01
N GLY A 85 -10.37 -13.26 14.74
CA GLY A 85 -8.96 -13.32 15.13
C GLY A 85 -8.29 -11.96 15.20
N ASP A 86 -7.00 -11.99 15.55
CA ASP A 86 -6.16 -10.80 15.58
C ASP A 86 -5.71 -10.39 14.16
N PHE A 87 -5.13 -9.19 14.07
CA PHE A 87 -4.63 -8.64 12.82
C PHE A 87 -3.50 -9.47 12.19
N SER A 88 -2.66 -10.14 13.00
CA SER A 88 -1.55 -10.93 12.48
C SER A 88 -2.02 -12.18 11.76
N ALA A 89 -3.03 -12.86 12.32
CA ALA A 89 -3.68 -14.00 11.71
C ALA A 89 -4.42 -13.60 10.43
N LEU A 90 -5.13 -12.45 10.47
CA LEU A 90 -5.81 -11.88 9.31
C LEU A 90 -4.83 -11.57 8.18
N ALA A 91 -3.74 -10.87 8.48
CA ALA A 91 -2.73 -10.51 7.50
C ALA A 91 -2.09 -11.76 6.87
N SER A 92 -1.80 -12.78 7.68
CA SER A 92 -1.26 -14.06 7.20
C SER A 92 -2.24 -14.77 6.26
N SER A 93 -3.52 -14.86 6.65
CA SER A 93 -4.59 -15.45 5.83
C SER A 93 -4.73 -14.74 4.47
N LEU A 94 -4.74 -13.41 4.46
CA LEU A 94 -4.83 -12.63 3.22
C LEU A 94 -3.58 -12.75 2.34
N ILE A 95 -2.39 -12.89 2.94
CA ILE A 95 -1.15 -13.14 2.23
C ILE A 95 -1.20 -14.53 1.56
N GLU A 96 -1.65 -15.56 2.28
CA GLU A 96 -1.81 -16.91 1.74
C GLU A 96 -2.85 -16.97 0.63
N ALA A 97 -3.94 -16.21 0.75
CA ALA A 97 -4.97 -16.07 -0.27
C ALA A 97 -4.52 -15.24 -1.50
N GLY A 98 -3.34 -14.63 -1.46
CA GLY A 98 -2.80 -13.78 -2.53
C GLY A 98 -3.41 -12.37 -2.60
N ILE A 99 -4.19 -11.97 -1.59
CA ILE A 99 -4.89 -10.68 -1.54
C ILE A 99 -3.98 -9.57 -1.02
N ALA A 100 -3.23 -9.86 0.04
CA ALA A 100 -2.22 -8.95 0.59
C ALA A 100 -0.81 -9.36 0.11
N ARG A 101 0.12 -8.41 0.07
CA ARG A 101 1.51 -8.68 -0.36
C ARG A 101 2.41 -8.98 0.84
N LYS A 102 3.23 -10.02 0.74
CA LYS A 102 4.20 -10.46 1.78
C LYS A 102 5.14 -9.35 2.28
N HIS A 103 5.51 -8.41 1.42
CA HIS A 103 6.44 -7.34 1.76
C HIS A 103 5.76 -6.12 2.39
N TRP A 104 4.43 -6.09 2.46
CA TRP A 104 3.71 -5.04 3.18
C TRP A 104 3.90 -5.24 4.68
N ARG A 105 4.44 -4.24 5.36
CA ARG A 105 4.71 -4.24 6.80
C ARG A 105 3.76 -3.27 7.52
N HIS A 106 2.47 -3.37 7.24
CA HIS A 106 1.49 -2.49 7.87
C HIS A 106 1.27 -2.87 9.32
N ALA A 107 1.26 -1.87 10.21
CA ALA A 107 0.69 -2.02 11.55
C ALA A 107 -0.84 -1.89 11.49
N PRO A 108 -1.61 -2.50 12.41
CA PRO A 108 -3.08 -2.48 12.36
C PRO A 108 -3.66 -1.06 12.35
N ASP A 109 -3.03 -0.15 13.09
CA ASP A 109 -3.38 1.27 13.23
C ASP A 109 -2.80 2.16 12.11
N GLN A 110 -2.03 1.60 11.17
CA GLN A 110 -1.44 2.38 10.09
C GLN A 110 -2.50 2.74 9.05
N TYR A 111 -2.52 4.00 8.58
CA TYR A 111 -3.40 4.37 7.47
C TYR A 111 -2.93 3.74 6.16
N VAL A 112 -3.90 3.27 5.37
CA VAL A 112 -3.62 2.76 4.02
C VAL A 112 -3.70 3.88 2.99
N ASN A 113 -2.79 3.84 2.02
CA ASN A 113 -2.88 4.67 0.84
C ASN A 113 -3.85 4.05 -0.19
N ARG A 114 -4.25 4.88 -1.16
CA ARG A 114 -5.16 4.49 -2.25
C ARG A 114 -4.63 3.33 -3.10
N ALA A 115 -3.32 3.27 -3.35
CA ALA A 115 -2.70 2.18 -4.10
C ALA A 115 -2.88 0.82 -3.40
N THR A 116 -2.63 0.77 -2.10
CA THR A 116 -2.84 -0.42 -1.26
C THR A 116 -4.31 -0.79 -1.21
N ALA A 117 -5.20 0.19 -0.98
CA ALA A 117 -6.64 -0.02 -0.96
C ALA A 117 -7.16 -0.60 -2.30
N ALA A 118 -6.67 -0.08 -3.43
CA ALA A 118 -7.05 -0.59 -4.74
C ALA A 118 -6.60 -2.04 -4.98
N VAL A 119 -5.39 -2.40 -4.56
CA VAL A 119 -4.92 -3.79 -4.67
C VAL A 119 -5.80 -4.71 -3.85
N LEU A 120 -6.13 -4.33 -2.61
CA LEU A 120 -7.02 -5.12 -1.75
C LEU A 120 -8.39 -5.34 -2.39
N ILE A 121 -9.01 -4.28 -2.94
CA ILE A 121 -10.30 -4.37 -3.64
C ILE A 121 -10.17 -5.28 -4.87
N CYS A 122 -9.17 -5.04 -5.71
CA CYS A 122 -8.97 -5.79 -6.94
C CYS A 122 -8.75 -7.28 -6.69
N GLU A 123 -7.93 -7.64 -5.70
CA GLU A 123 -7.62 -9.04 -5.41
C GLU A 123 -8.77 -9.75 -4.69
N ALA A 124 -9.45 -9.07 -3.75
CA ALA A 124 -10.60 -9.61 -3.03
C ALA A 124 -11.72 -9.98 -4.00
N LEU A 125 -12.09 -9.05 -4.88
CA LEU A 125 -13.18 -9.21 -5.85
C LEU A 125 -12.78 -9.98 -7.13
N ARG A 126 -11.54 -10.48 -7.23
CA ARG A 126 -10.99 -11.07 -8.47
C ARG A 126 -11.21 -10.18 -9.69
N TRP A 127 -10.90 -8.91 -9.53
CA TRP A 127 -11.15 -7.89 -10.53
C TRP A 127 -10.44 -8.24 -11.84
N PRO A 128 -11.19 -8.34 -12.96
CA PRO A 128 -10.60 -8.77 -14.23
C PRO A 128 -9.55 -7.78 -14.73
N GLY A 129 -9.70 -6.49 -14.40
CA GLY A 129 -8.77 -5.41 -14.67
C GLY A 129 -8.31 -5.27 -16.12
N GLY A 130 -7.37 -4.35 -16.35
CA GLY A 130 -6.66 -4.17 -17.61
C GLY A 130 -5.34 -4.96 -17.66
N VAL A 131 -4.72 -4.98 -18.82
CA VAL A 131 -3.47 -5.73 -19.09
C VAL A 131 -2.36 -5.36 -18.11
N ASN A 132 -2.15 -4.06 -17.86
CA ASN A 132 -1.10 -3.60 -16.94
C ASN A 132 -1.27 -4.11 -15.50
N TRP A 133 -2.51 -4.13 -15.00
CA TRP A 133 -2.81 -4.70 -13.69
C TRP A 133 -2.49 -6.19 -13.66
N ARG A 134 -2.98 -6.95 -14.66
CA ARG A 134 -2.78 -8.40 -14.74
C ARG A 134 -1.31 -8.81 -14.86
N LEU A 135 -0.49 -8.01 -15.55
CA LEU A 135 0.93 -8.31 -15.75
C LEU A 135 1.79 -7.96 -14.53
N THR A 136 1.47 -6.88 -13.82
CA THR A 136 2.37 -6.33 -12.81
C THR A 136 1.89 -6.52 -11.37
N GLY A 137 0.57 -6.58 -11.14
CA GLY A 137 0.00 -6.62 -9.80
C GLY A 137 0.36 -5.41 -8.91
N LEU A 138 0.85 -4.31 -9.48
CA LEU A 138 1.32 -3.15 -8.72
C LEU A 138 0.18 -2.19 -8.39
N GLY A 139 0.25 -1.56 -7.21
CA GLY A 139 -0.81 -0.68 -6.72
C GLY A 139 -1.09 0.55 -7.57
N ARG A 140 -0.07 1.10 -8.25
CA ARG A 140 -0.26 2.17 -9.24
C ARG A 140 -1.21 1.73 -10.36
N TYR A 141 -1.08 0.50 -10.86
CA TYR A 141 -1.92 0.02 -11.96
C TYR A 141 -3.30 -0.43 -11.48
N ALA A 142 -3.42 -0.98 -10.26
CA ALA A 142 -4.72 -1.20 -9.65
C ALA A 142 -5.52 0.11 -9.56
N TRP A 143 -4.91 1.16 -8.99
CA TRP A 143 -5.55 2.46 -8.84
C TRP A 143 -5.97 3.06 -10.19
N ARG A 144 -5.07 3.05 -11.17
CA ARG A 144 -5.38 3.56 -12.52
C ARG A 144 -6.49 2.76 -13.22
N ASP A 145 -6.55 1.45 -13.00
CA ASP A 145 -7.61 0.63 -13.59
C ASP A 145 -8.98 0.94 -12.96
N LEU A 146 -9.03 1.11 -11.64
CA LEU A 146 -10.25 1.55 -10.95
C LEU A 146 -10.67 2.96 -11.40
N GLN A 147 -9.73 3.88 -11.64
CA GLN A 147 -10.03 5.20 -12.21
C GLN A 147 -10.59 5.11 -13.62
N TYR A 148 -9.94 4.34 -14.49
CA TYR A 148 -10.35 4.16 -15.88
C TYR A 148 -11.79 3.64 -16.00
N ARG A 149 -12.21 2.84 -15.02
CA ARG A 149 -13.56 2.26 -14.94
C ARG A 149 -14.53 3.09 -14.09
N ASN A 150 -14.18 4.31 -13.71
CA ASN A 150 -15.00 5.20 -12.87
C ASN A 150 -15.37 4.60 -11.49
N VAL A 151 -14.59 3.63 -11.01
CA VAL A 151 -14.72 3.05 -9.66
C VAL A 151 -13.96 3.90 -8.64
N ALA A 152 -12.81 4.46 -8.99
CA ALA A 152 -12.03 5.36 -8.14
C ALA A 152 -12.07 6.80 -8.65
N GLY A 153 -11.89 7.78 -7.75
CA GLY A 153 -11.84 9.20 -8.12
C GLY A 153 -10.51 9.61 -8.79
N SER A 154 -10.51 10.77 -9.44
CA SER A 154 -9.30 11.38 -10.01
C SER A 154 -8.44 11.97 -8.89
N SER A 155 -7.56 11.13 -8.33
CA SER A 155 -6.66 11.49 -7.23
C SER A 155 -5.36 10.71 -7.35
N ALA A 156 -4.31 11.17 -6.68
CA ALA A 156 -3.03 10.47 -6.70
C ALA A 156 -3.05 9.19 -5.84
N GLU A 157 -2.35 8.15 -6.30
CA GLU A 157 -2.36 6.80 -5.71
C GLU A 157 -1.67 6.70 -4.34
N TRP A 158 -0.80 7.64 -4.02
CA TRP A 158 -0.03 7.69 -2.77
C TRP A 158 -0.76 8.41 -1.63
N GLY A 159 -1.87 9.08 -1.94
CA GLY A 159 -2.70 9.73 -0.93
C GLY A 159 -3.42 8.72 -0.05
N LEU A 160 -3.75 9.14 1.18
CA LEU A 160 -4.60 8.36 2.08
C LEU A 160 -6.02 8.28 1.53
N VAL A 161 -6.71 7.17 1.84
CA VAL A 161 -8.10 6.94 1.44
C VAL A 161 -9.03 7.23 2.61
N ARG A 162 -10.09 7.99 2.36
CA ARG A 162 -11.13 8.26 3.37
C ARG A 162 -12.08 7.07 3.52
N GLY A 163 -12.72 6.95 4.67
CA GLY A 163 -13.72 5.92 4.96
C GLY A 163 -14.82 5.77 3.90
N GLY A 164 -15.64 6.82 3.73
CA GLY A 164 -16.69 6.84 2.72
C GLY A 164 -16.18 6.73 1.27
N GLU A 165 -14.96 7.24 0.98
CA GLU A 165 -14.33 7.04 -0.34
C GLU A 165 -14.07 5.56 -0.60
N TYR A 166 -13.54 4.84 0.40
CA TYR A 166 -13.24 3.42 0.31
C TYR A 166 -14.49 2.55 0.11
N LEU A 167 -15.53 2.78 0.92
CA LEU A 167 -16.81 2.06 0.77
C LEU A 167 -17.47 2.35 -0.58
N GLY A 168 -17.46 3.61 -1.03
CA GLY A 168 -17.99 3.99 -2.33
C GLY A 168 -17.22 3.38 -3.51
N MET A 169 -15.94 3.05 -3.36
CA MET A 169 -15.20 2.28 -4.37
C MET A 169 -15.63 0.81 -4.39
N ILE A 170 -15.79 0.19 -3.22
CA ILE A 170 -16.22 -1.21 -3.11
C ILE A 170 -17.60 -1.39 -3.75
N GLN A 171 -18.57 -0.55 -3.34
CA GLN A 171 -19.93 -0.60 -3.87
C GLN A 171 -19.95 -0.51 -5.41
N ARG A 172 -19.24 0.48 -5.98
CA ARG A 172 -19.16 0.64 -7.45
C ARG A 172 -18.47 -0.53 -8.13
N ALA A 173 -17.46 -1.14 -7.51
CA ALA A 173 -16.78 -2.32 -8.05
C ALA A 173 -17.74 -3.53 -8.10
N GLU A 174 -18.48 -3.79 -7.02
CA GLU A 174 -19.47 -4.87 -6.93
C GLU A 174 -20.63 -4.68 -7.91
N GLU A 175 -21.14 -3.44 -8.04
CA GLU A 175 -22.16 -3.08 -9.02
C GLU A 175 -21.71 -3.41 -10.45
N GLN A 176 -20.47 -3.09 -10.80
CA GLN A 176 -19.93 -3.40 -12.13
C GLN A 176 -19.72 -4.89 -12.37
N LEU A 177 -19.27 -5.65 -11.36
CA LEU A 177 -19.14 -7.10 -11.46
C LEU A 177 -20.51 -7.77 -11.60
N SER A 178 -21.49 -7.30 -10.84
CA SER A 178 -22.87 -7.77 -10.91
C SER A 178 -23.50 -7.49 -12.27
N ALA A 179 -23.27 -6.29 -12.83
CA ALA A 179 -23.76 -5.93 -14.16
C ALA A 179 -23.14 -6.82 -15.27
N ARG A 180 -21.87 -7.17 -15.15
CA ARG A 180 -21.19 -8.09 -16.08
C ARG A 180 -21.74 -9.52 -16.00
N GLY A 181 -22.07 -9.99 -14.80
CA GLY A 181 -22.70 -11.30 -14.61
C GLY A 181 -24.15 -11.37 -15.14
N LYS A 182 -24.85 -10.22 -15.22
CA LYS A 182 -26.24 -10.12 -15.68
C LYS A 182 -26.41 -9.78 -17.17
N ALA A 183 -25.33 -9.43 -17.89
CA ALA A 183 -25.42 -9.03 -19.29
C ALA A 183 -26.00 -10.17 -20.15
N PRO A 184 -27.15 -9.99 -20.83
CA PRO A 184 -27.72 -11.01 -21.69
C PRO A 184 -26.87 -11.10 -22.97
N GLY A 185 -26.17 -12.21 -23.16
CA GLY A 185 -25.43 -12.50 -24.39
C GLY A 185 -23.94 -12.19 -24.31
N THR A 186 -23.17 -13.05 -23.64
CA THR A 186 -21.88 -13.48 -24.20
C THR A 186 -21.87 -15.00 -24.16
N ALA A 187 -22.47 -15.57 -25.20
CA ALA A 187 -21.93 -16.81 -25.74
C ALA A 187 -20.44 -16.57 -25.95
N SER A 188 -19.62 -17.29 -25.19
CA SER A 188 -18.23 -17.50 -25.53
C SER A 188 -18.18 -18.37 -26.78
N ASP A 189 -18.49 -17.78 -27.92
CA ASP A 189 -18.05 -18.24 -29.23
C ASP A 189 -17.13 -17.17 -29.78
N GLY A 190 -15.90 -17.56 -30.08
CA GLY A 190 -14.84 -16.65 -30.48
C GLY A 190 -15.20 -15.92 -31.77
N ALA A 191 -15.34 -14.60 -31.70
CA ALA A 191 -15.33 -13.76 -32.90
C ALA A 191 -14.57 -12.45 -32.62
N ALA A 192 -13.39 -12.40 -33.24
CA ALA A 192 -12.68 -11.23 -33.76
C ALA A 192 -12.64 -9.95 -32.92
N ILE A 193 -11.43 -9.63 -32.45
CA ILE A 193 -10.99 -8.25 -32.34
C ILE A 193 -10.98 -7.66 -33.76
N GLU A 194 -12.04 -6.98 -34.18
CA GLU A 194 -11.96 -6.00 -35.27
C GLU A 194 -11.33 -4.71 -34.73
N LEU A 195 -10.00 -4.66 -34.77
CA LEU A 195 -9.27 -3.41 -34.82
C LEU A 195 -9.40 -2.87 -36.25
N GLY A 196 -10.41 -2.05 -36.54
CA GLY A 196 -10.56 -1.56 -37.91
C GLY A 196 -11.78 -0.71 -38.23
N ALA A 197 -11.92 0.47 -37.63
CA ALA A 197 -12.57 1.59 -38.30
C ALA A 197 -12.11 2.91 -37.67
N ARG A 198 -11.13 3.57 -38.30
CA ARG A 198 -10.98 5.02 -38.16
C ARG A 198 -12.06 5.66 -39.05
N PRO A 199 -12.93 6.53 -38.53
CA PRO A 199 -13.73 7.39 -39.38
C PRO A 199 -12.90 8.63 -39.72
N ASP A 200 -12.02 8.53 -40.71
CA ASP A 200 -11.59 9.68 -41.49
C ASP A 200 -12.54 9.89 -42.68
N ALA A 201 -12.76 11.17 -42.97
CA ALA A 201 -13.30 11.70 -44.23
C ALA A 201 -14.76 11.36 -44.56
N GLU A 202 -15.67 12.28 -44.24
CA GLU A 202 -16.56 12.94 -45.21
C GLU A 202 -17.76 13.57 -44.50
N ARG A 203 -17.78 14.90 -44.42
CA ARG A 203 -18.99 15.63 -44.80
C ARG A 203 -18.60 17.03 -45.25
N ARG A 204 -18.78 17.22 -46.56
CA ARG A 204 -18.92 18.50 -47.25
C ARG A 204 -20.07 19.31 -46.67
#